data_AF-A0A8T5KS92-F1
#
_entry.id   AF-A0A8T5KS92-F1
#
_cell.length_a   1.000
_cell.length_b   1.000
_cell.length_c   1.000
_cell.angle_alpha   90.00
_cell.angle_beta   90.00
_cell.angle_gamma   90.00
#
_symmetry.space_group_name_H-M   'P 1'
#
loop_
_entity.id
_entity.type
_entity.pdbx_description
1 polymer ?
#
loop_
_entity_poly.entity_id
_entity_poly.type
_entity_poly.pdbx_seq_one_letter_code
_entity_poly.pdbx_strand_id
1 'polypeptide(L)'
;MGLFRILFGWNWKIRRLRKKWDRIREKSLKEEGPFKIQLLEKLDLTENNLRTLEERPLVRHEKARLCKEVELDLVEIDALRKEGKKAKKD
;
A
#
# COMPACT_ATOMS: atom_id res chain seq x y z
N MET A 1 0.13 25.91 -19.95
CA MET A 1 -0.72 24.73 -19.66
C MET A 1 0.16 23.49 -19.39
N GLY A 2 0.75 23.32 -18.20
CA GLY A 2 1.70 22.21 -17.97
C GLY A 2 1.94 21.74 -16.53
N LEU A 3 1.78 22.61 -15.52
CA LEU A 3 2.01 22.22 -14.12
C LEU A 3 0.85 21.39 -13.52
N PHE A 4 -0.39 21.71 -13.87
CA PHE A 4 -1.57 21.06 -13.31
C PHE A 4 -1.63 19.56 -13.66
N ARG A 5 -1.27 19.17 -14.90
CA ARG A 5 -1.33 17.77 -15.34
C ARG A 5 -0.40 16.84 -14.53
N ILE A 6 0.75 17.35 -14.10
CA ILE A 6 1.72 16.59 -13.31
C ILE A 6 1.24 16.42 -11.87
N LEU A 7 0.73 17.49 -11.24
CA LEU A 7 0.16 17.45 -9.89
C LEU A 7 -1.07 16.54 -9.80
N PHE A 8 -1.93 16.55 -10.81
CA PHE A 8 -3.10 15.66 -10.87
C PHE A 8 -2.71 14.17 -10.99
N GLY A 9 -1.63 13.84 -11.70
CA GLY A 9 -1.16 12.45 -11.85
C GLY A 9 -0.69 11.83 -10.53
N TRP A 10 0.09 12.57 -9.73
CA TRP A 10 0.57 12.08 -8.44
C TRP A 10 -0.55 11.91 -7.43
N ASN A 11 -1.47 12.87 -7.34
CA ASN A 11 -2.62 12.78 -6.44
C ASN A 11 -3.51 11.58 -6.79
N TRP A 12 -3.67 11.27 -8.07
CA TRP A 12 -4.41 10.09 -8.50
C TRP A 12 -3.65 8.78 -8.19
N LYS A 13 -2.33 8.75 -8.37
CA LYS A 13 -1.51 7.59 -8.00
C LYS A 13 -1.58 7.31 -6.50
N ILE A 14 -1.45 8.33 -5.65
CA ILE A 14 -1.55 8.20 -4.19
C ILE A 14 -2.94 7.69 -3.80
N ARG A 15 -4.02 8.29 -4.33
CA ARG A 15 -5.40 7.80 -4.10
C ARG A 15 -5.60 6.34 -4.50
N ARG A 16 -4.97 5.90 -5.59
CA ARG A 16 -5.03 4.49 -6.03
C ARG A 16 -4.30 3.59 -5.04
N LEU A 17 -3.12 3.97 -4.57
CA LEU A 17 -2.37 3.21 -3.57
C LEU A 17 -3.15 3.12 -2.24
N ARG A 18 -3.75 4.23 -1.80
CA ARG A 18 -4.63 4.25 -0.61
C ARG A 18 -5.78 3.28 -0.71
N LYS A 19 -6.54 3.33 -1.82
CA LYS A 19 -7.63 2.38 -2.09
C LYS A 19 -7.16 0.93 -2.14
N LYS A 20 -5.95 0.67 -2.66
CA LYS A 20 -5.37 -0.69 -2.70
C LYS A 20 -5.05 -1.16 -1.27
N TRP A 21 -4.42 -0.31 -0.47
CA TRP A 21 -4.14 -0.58 0.94
C TRP A 21 -5.42 -0.85 1.73
N ASP A 22 -6.46 0.00 1.59
CA ASP A 22 -7.75 -0.18 2.27
C ASP A 22 -8.36 -1.56 1.97
N ARG A 23 -8.36 -1.95 0.69
CA ARG A 23 -8.87 -3.26 0.24
C ARG A 23 -8.05 -4.43 0.78
N ILE A 24 -6.72 -4.29 0.86
CA ILE A 24 -5.87 -5.35 1.41
C ILE A 24 -6.10 -5.45 2.92
N ARG A 25 -6.15 -4.32 3.64
CA ARG A 25 -6.44 -4.26 5.08
C ARG A 25 -7.77 -4.91 5.41
N GLU A 26 -8.84 -4.56 4.70
CA GLU A 26 -10.17 -5.16 4.92
C GLU A 26 -10.15 -6.68 4.71
N LYS A 27 -9.39 -7.17 3.72
CA LYS A 27 -9.25 -8.60 3.47
C LYS A 27 -8.37 -9.28 4.53
N SER A 28 -7.28 -8.65 4.95
CA SER A 28 -6.39 -9.15 6.00
C SER A 28 -7.07 -9.22 7.36
N LEU A 29 -8.01 -8.31 7.65
CA LEU A 29 -8.82 -8.36 8.88
C LEU A 29 -9.70 -9.61 9.00
N LYS A 30 -10.08 -10.20 7.86
CA LYS A 30 -10.87 -11.43 7.76
C LYS A 30 -10.02 -12.69 7.90
N GLU A 31 -8.69 -12.57 7.93
CA GLU A 31 -7.81 -13.70 8.24
C GLU A 31 -7.78 -13.96 9.75
N GLU A 32 -7.37 -15.17 10.12
CA GLU A 32 -7.32 -15.63 11.52
C GLU A 32 -5.93 -16.11 11.92
N GLY A 33 -5.66 -16.05 13.23
CA GLY A 33 -4.44 -16.55 13.84
C GLY A 33 -3.23 -15.62 13.67
N PRO A 34 -2.01 -16.13 13.92
CA PRO A 34 -0.77 -15.33 13.89
C PRO A 34 -0.49 -14.71 12.52
N PHE A 35 -1.01 -15.32 11.45
CA PHE A 35 -0.89 -14.80 10.08
C PHE A 35 -1.62 -13.46 9.89
N LYS A 36 -2.75 -13.26 10.57
CA LYS A 36 -3.45 -11.96 10.59
C LYS A 36 -2.54 -10.87 11.14
N ILE A 37 -1.88 -11.14 12.26
CA ILE A 37 -1.02 -10.18 12.96
C ILE A 37 0.14 -9.75 12.04
N GLN A 38 0.83 -10.73 11.44
CA GLN A 38 1.93 -10.45 10.50
C GLN A 38 1.49 -9.59 9.30
N LEU A 39 0.32 -9.86 8.73
CA LEU A 39 -0.21 -9.06 7.63
C LEU A 39 -0.55 -7.63 8.06
N LEU A 40 -1.12 -7.45 9.26
CA LEU A 40 -1.48 -6.14 9.78
C LEU A 40 -0.24 -5.31 10.15
N GLU A 41 0.78 -5.92 10.76
CA GLU A 41 2.05 -5.25 11.06
C GLU A 41 2.73 -4.72 9.79
N LYS A 42 2.80 -5.54 8.73
CA LYS A 42 3.32 -5.09 7.44
C LYS A 42 2.46 -3.96 6.84
N LEU A 43 1.14 -4.05 6.95
CA LEU A 43 0.24 -3.00 6.46
C LEU A 43 0.39 -1.68 7.24
N ASP A 44 0.63 -1.73 8.54
CA ASP A 44 0.82 -0.54 9.38
C ASP A 44 2.14 0.17 9.02
N LEU A 45 3.20 -0.58 8.70
CA LEU A 45 4.44 -0.01 8.16
C LEU A 45 4.18 0.70 6.82
N THR A 46 3.46 0.05 5.90
CA THR A 46 3.09 0.66 4.62
C THR A 46 2.16 1.87 4.80
N GLU A 47 1.32 1.89 5.85
CA GLU A 47 0.46 3.03 6.17
C GLU A 47 1.28 4.28 6.49
N ASN A 48 2.37 4.13 7.24
CA ASN A 48 3.26 5.26 7.57
C ASN A 48 3.88 5.88 6.30
N ASN A 49 4.29 5.04 5.34
CA ASN A 49 4.80 5.49 4.05
C ASN A 49 3.71 6.19 3.20
N LEU A 50 2.48 5.68 3.24
CA LEU A 50 1.32 6.31 2.58
C LEU A 50 0.97 7.66 3.20
N ARG A 51 0.91 7.77 4.52
CA ARG A 51 0.68 9.06 5.22
C ARG A 51 1.77 10.07 4.87
N THR A 52 3.02 9.61 4.81
CA THR A 52 4.14 10.45 4.37
C THR A 52 3.95 10.98 2.95
N LEU A 53 3.45 10.16 2.01
CA LEU A 53 3.11 10.60 0.64
C LEU A 53 1.94 11.59 0.59
N GLU A 54 0.96 11.42 1.48
CA GLU A 54 -0.28 12.21 1.53
C GLU A 54 -0.08 13.58 2.20
N GLU A 55 0.69 13.62 3.29
CA GLU A 55 0.78 14.77 4.17
C GLU A 55 2.05 15.60 3.95
N ARG A 56 3.17 14.98 3.55
CA ARG A 56 4.44 15.70 3.44
C ARG A 56 4.68 16.30 2.04
N PRO A 57 5.20 17.54 1.97
CA PRO A 57 5.67 18.13 0.72
C PRO A 57 7.02 17.52 0.32
N LEU A 58 6.97 16.39 -0.38
CA LEU A 58 8.15 15.69 -0.91
C LEU A 58 8.57 16.22 -2.29
N VAL A 59 9.87 16.15 -2.58
CA VAL A 59 10.41 16.44 -3.91
C VAL A 59 10.01 15.31 -4.88
N ARG A 60 9.91 15.61 -6.19
CA ARG A 60 9.44 14.65 -7.21
C ARG A 60 10.13 13.28 -7.16
N HIS A 61 11.44 13.26 -6.97
CA HIS A 61 12.22 12.02 -6.96
C HIS A 61 11.92 11.16 -5.72
N GLU A 62 11.81 11.79 -4.55
CA GLU A 62 11.41 11.14 -3.29
C GLU A 62 9.99 10.60 -3.40
N LYS A 63 9.08 11.40 -3.96
CA LYS A 63 7.70 10.97 -4.23
C LYS A 63 7.66 9.74 -5.13
N ALA A 64 8.47 9.72 -6.19
CA ALA A 64 8.54 8.59 -7.12
C ALA A 64 9.09 7.33 -6.44
N ARG A 65 10.17 7.46 -5.66
CA ARG A 65 10.77 6.38 -4.89
C ARG A 65 9.77 5.80 -3.87
N LEU A 66 9.21 6.65 -3.02
CA LEU A 66 8.30 6.24 -1.95
C LEU A 66 6.99 5.66 -2.51
N CYS A 67 6.47 6.20 -3.63
CA CYS A 67 5.34 5.58 -4.34
C CYS A 67 5.67 4.17 -4.83
N LYS A 68 6.88 3.94 -5.36
CA LYS A 68 7.31 2.63 -5.86
C LYS A 68 7.50 1.65 -4.71
N GLU A 69 8.05 2.10 -3.60
CA GLU A 69 8.23 1.33 -2.36
C GLU A 69 6.88 0.86 -1.81
N VAL A 70 5.93 1.79 -1.59
CA VAL A 70 4.55 1.45 -1.20
C VAL A 70 3.88 0.50 -2.20
N GLU A 71 4.10 0.70 -3.49
CA GLU A 71 3.53 -0.17 -4.52
C GLU A 71 4.04 -1.62 -4.42
N LEU A 72 5.35 -1.79 -4.19
CA LEU A 72 6.00 -3.09 -3.99
C LEU A 72 5.52 -3.75 -2.69
N ASP A 73 5.51 -3.01 -1.57
CA ASP A 73 5.03 -3.50 -0.27
C ASP A 73 3.59 -4.03 -0.40
N LEU A 74 2.70 -3.28 -1.05
CA LEU A 74 1.31 -3.70 -1.25
C LEU A 74 1.18 -4.91 -2.19
N VAL A 75 2.12 -5.13 -3.11
CA VAL A 75 2.14 -6.35 -3.94
C VAL A 75 2.61 -7.53 -3.10
N GLU A 76 3.68 -7.36 -2.33
CA GLU A 76 4.21 -8.41 -1.45
C GLU A 76 3.19 -8.84 -0.40
N ILE A 77 2.55 -7.90 0.30
CA ILE A 77 1.53 -8.20 1.31
C ILE A 77 0.34 -8.94 0.69
N ASP A 78 -0.13 -8.54 -0.50
CA ASP A 78 -1.24 -9.23 -1.17
C ASP A 78 -0.83 -10.64 -1.66
N ALA A 79 0.41 -10.82 -2.11
CA ALA A 79 0.96 -12.11 -2.48
C ALA A 79 1.05 -13.05 -1.26
N LEU A 80 1.63 -12.58 -0.16
CA LEU A 80 1.70 -13.30 1.11
C LEU A 80 0.30 -13.73 1.57
N ARG A 81 -0.68 -12.80 1.58
CA ARG A 81 -2.07 -13.13 1.93
C ARG A 81 -2.64 -14.25 1.06
N LYS A 82 -2.37 -14.23 -0.25
CA LYS A 82 -2.84 -15.26 -1.19
C LYS A 82 -2.17 -16.61 -0.96
N GLU A 83 -0.88 -16.63 -0.65
CA GLU A 83 -0.14 -17.86 -0.31
C GLU A 83 -0.66 -18.48 0.98
N GLY A 84 -0.85 -17.68 2.03
CA GLY A 84 -1.44 -18.14 3.29
C GLY A 84 -2.86 -18.71 3.13
N LYS A 85 -3.64 -18.23 2.16
CA LYS A 85 -4.93 -18.84 1.80
C LYS A 85 -4.81 -20.17 1.08
N LYS A 86 -3.80 -20.34 0.22
CA LYS A 86 -3.58 -21.62 -0.48
C LYS A 86 -3.18 -22.71 0.51
N ALA A 87 -2.27 -22.40 1.43
CA ALA A 87 -1.81 -23.34 2.46
C ALA A 87 -2.90 -23.80 3.45
N LYS A 88 -4.02 -23.08 3.57
CA LYS A 88 -5.18 -23.48 4.39
C LYS A 88 -6.20 -24.35 3.63
N LYS A 89 -6.05 -24.48 2.31
CA LYS A 89 -7.02 -25.17 1.43
C LYS A 89 -6.53 -26.56 0.98
N ASP A 90 -5.23 -26.82 1.10
CA ASP A 90 -4.61 -28.14 0.97
C ASP A 90 -4.66 -28.87 2.32
#